data_AF-A0A1L7BCX0-F1
#
_entry.id   AF-A0A1L7BCX0-F1
#
_cell.length_a   1.000
_cell.length_b   1.000
_cell.length_c   1.000
_cell.angle_alpha   90.00
_cell.angle_beta   90.00
_cell.angle_gamma   90.00
#
_symmetry.space_group_name_H-M   'P 1'
#
loop_
_entity.id
_entity.type
_entity.pdbx_description
1 polymer ?
#
loop_
_entity_poly.entity_id
_entity_poly.type
_entity_poly.pdbx_seq_one_letter_code
_entity_poly.pdbx_strand_id
1 'polypeptide(L)'
;MKKLILLFLFFSLFLFSSEIAFVKNDDIIFLDVGKINSVQEIFEKLSTYKLSDGIETFVPKGILNAYYFVDTALIIDLSSKSIQNYSIDREVMLVLQILYSLFENINGIDRIYILVDGEQTDIFIKSVNVYFSFPKELYVKKGE
;
A
#
# COMPACT_ATOMS: atom_id res chain seq x y z
N MET A 1 -29.63 21.18 26.20
CA MET A 1 -28.68 20.06 26.41
C MET A 1 -28.89 18.88 25.45
N LYS A 2 -30.10 18.36 25.22
CA LYS A 2 -30.33 17.21 24.32
C LYS A 2 -29.92 17.42 22.84
N LYS A 3 -30.05 18.64 22.30
CA LYS A 3 -29.63 18.97 20.92
C LYS A 3 -28.11 19.04 20.72
N LEU A 4 -27.34 19.33 21.78
CA LEU A 4 -25.87 19.44 21.71
C LEU A 4 -25.21 18.06 21.66
N ILE A 5 -25.79 17.08 22.36
CA ILE A 5 -25.34 15.67 22.36
C ILE A 5 -25.53 15.03 20.98
N LEU A 6 -26.63 15.36 20.29
CA LEU A 6 -26.87 14.88 18.93
C LEU A 6 -25.87 15.46 17.91
N LEU A 7 -25.46 16.72 18.09
CA LEU A 7 -24.44 17.36 17.25
C LEU A 7 -23.04 16.75 17.45
N PHE A 8 -22.72 16.34 18.69
CA PHE A 8 -21.46 15.69 19.04
C PHE A 8 -21.40 14.23 18.51
N LEU A 9 -22.52 13.51 18.54
CA LEU A 9 -22.66 12.19 17.91
C LEU A 9 -22.62 12.23 16.38
N PHE A 10 -23.11 13.32 15.76
CA PHE A 10 -22.97 13.56 14.33
C PHE A 10 -21.53 13.93 13.93
N PHE A 11 -20.80 14.64 14.81
CA PHE A 11 -19.39 14.92 14.63
C PHE A 11 -18.57 13.62 14.75
N SER A 12 -18.79 12.72 15.72
CA SER A 12 -17.98 11.49 15.85
C SER A 12 -18.04 10.51 14.66
N LEU A 13 -18.88 10.77 13.66
CA LEU A 13 -18.80 10.13 12.34
C LEU A 13 -17.75 10.78 11.42
N PHE A 14 -16.81 11.57 11.96
CA PHE A 14 -15.61 12.06 11.27
C PHE A 14 -14.86 10.88 10.64
N LEU A 15 -15.26 10.56 9.41
CA LEU A 15 -14.41 10.55 8.22
C LEU A 15 -12.99 10.05 8.52
N PHE A 16 -12.86 8.81 8.99
CA PHE A 16 -11.61 8.08 8.82
C PHE A 16 -11.55 7.66 7.36
N SER A 17 -11.14 8.59 6.53
CA SER A 17 -10.75 8.31 5.17
C SER A 17 -9.31 7.82 5.16
N SER A 18 -9.07 6.76 4.42
CA SER A 18 -7.73 6.22 4.21
C SER A 18 -7.08 6.90 3.01
N GLU A 19 -5.78 7.14 3.11
CA GLU A 19 -4.96 7.60 1.99
C GLU A 19 -4.19 6.42 1.38
N ILE A 20 -4.16 6.33 0.04
CA ILE A 20 -3.33 5.35 -0.70
C ILE A 20 -2.28 6.08 -1.52
N ALA A 21 -1.10 5.48 -1.62
CA ALA A 21 0.00 5.98 -2.43
C ALA A 21 -0.20 5.64 -3.91
N PHE A 22 -0.19 6.66 -4.77
CA PHE A 22 -0.17 6.58 -6.23
C PHE A 22 1.06 7.30 -6.78
N VAL A 23 1.32 7.18 -8.08
CA VAL A 23 2.40 7.93 -8.73
C VAL A 23 1.84 9.05 -9.59
N LYS A 24 2.49 10.21 -9.57
CA LYS A 24 2.23 11.32 -10.49
C LYS A 24 3.54 12.03 -10.77
N ASN A 25 3.92 12.15 -12.04
CA ASN A 25 5.19 12.75 -12.48
C ASN A 25 6.42 12.14 -11.76
N ASP A 26 6.51 10.81 -11.71
CA ASP A 26 7.58 10.05 -11.03
C ASP A 26 7.70 10.24 -9.50
N ASP A 27 6.76 10.96 -8.88
CA ASP A 27 6.67 11.14 -7.43
C ASP A 27 5.50 10.36 -6.82
N ILE A 28 5.65 9.95 -5.55
CA ILE A 28 4.57 9.36 -4.76
C ILE A 28 3.64 10.46 -4.24
N ILE A 29 2.34 10.31 -4.51
CA ILE A 29 1.27 11.15 -3.96
C ILE A 29 0.28 10.31 -3.19
N PHE A 30 -0.34 10.89 -2.16
CA PHE A 30 -1.37 10.23 -1.37
C PHE A 30 -2.74 10.75 -1.76
N LEU A 31 -3.67 9.83 -2.03
CA LEU A 31 -5.05 10.16 -2.40
C LEU A 31 -6.01 9.53 -1.41
N ASP A 32 -7.01 10.30 -0.99
CA ASP A 32 -8.15 9.81 -0.23
C ASP A 32 -8.95 8.82 -1.09
N VAL A 33 -9.11 7.59 -0.59
CA VAL A 33 -9.85 6.52 -1.27
C VAL A 33 -11.07 6.02 -0.50
N GLY A 34 -11.49 6.76 0.54
CA GLY A 34 -12.49 6.32 1.51
C GLY A 34 -11.92 5.31 2.50
N LYS A 35 -12.79 4.66 3.28
CA LYS A 35 -12.39 3.70 4.31
C LYS A 35 -11.78 2.43 3.70
N ILE A 36 -10.66 1.97 4.26
CA ILE A 36 -10.04 0.67 3.99
C ILE A 36 -10.13 -0.21 5.24
N ASN A 37 -10.48 -1.49 5.06
CA ASN A 37 -10.65 -2.46 6.15
C ASN A 37 -9.70 -3.66 6.06
N SER A 38 -8.96 -3.82 4.97
CA SER A 38 -8.05 -4.98 4.81
C SER A 38 -6.90 -4.71 3.85
N VAL A 39 -5.86 -5.54 3.94
CA VAL A 39 -4.76 -5.58 2.96
C VAL A 39 -5.29 -5.81 1.56
N GLN A 40 -6.24 -6.74 1.40
CA GLN A 40 -6.86 -7.04 0.11
C GLN A 40 -7.52 -5.79 -0.51
N GLU A 41 -8.26 -5.01 0.28
CA GLU A 41 -8.91 -3.77 -0.20
C GLU A 41 -7.87 -2.72 -0.68
N ILE A 42 -6.69 -2.65 -0.05
CA ILE A 42 -5.61 -1.75 -0.50
C ILE A 42 -5.17 -2.12 -1.93
N PHE A 43 -4.91 -3.40 -2.18
CA PHE A 43 -4.50 -3.88 -3.52
C PHE A 43 -5.60 -3.73 -4.56
N GLU A 44 -6.87 -3.92 -4.17
CA GLU A 44 -8.01 -3.67 -5.05
C GLU A 44 -8.08 -2.19 -5.45
N LYS A 45 -7.93 -1.26 -4.49
CA LYS A 45 -7.91 0.17 -4.78
C LYS A 45 -6.72 0.57 -5.65
N LEU A 46 -5.51 0.11 -5.31
CA LEU A 46 -4.30 0.37 -6.10
C LEU A 46 -4.45 -0.07 -7.56
N SER A 47 -5.10 -1.20 -7.81
CA SER A 47 -5.27 -1.75 -9.16
C SER A 47 -6.49 -1.24 -9.94
N THR A 48 -7.42 -0.52 -9.30
CA THR A 48 -8.71 -0.12 -9.92
C THR A 48 -9.02 1.37 -9.85
N TYR A 49 -8.19 2.17 -9.17
CA TYR A 49 -8.45 3.59 -9.03
C TYR A 49 -8.61 4.26 -10.39
N LYS A 50 -9.63 5.12 -10.54
CA LYS A 50 -9.87 5.86 -11.78
C LYS A 50 -8.75 6.88 -11.97
N LEU A 51 -7.75 6.49 -12.74
CA LEU A 51 -6.60 7.30 -13.07
C LEU A 51 -7.05 8.52 -13.90
N SER A 52 -7.13 9.68 -13.26
CA SER A 52 -7.31 10.99 -13.90
C SER A 52 -5.96 11.68 -14.09
N ASP A 53 -5.87 12.61 -15.05
CA ASP A 53 -4.75 13.50 -15.38
C ASP A 53 -3.41 13.23 -14.67
N GLY A 54 -2.64 12.31 -15.25
CA GLY A 54 -1.24 12.03 -14.91
C GLY A 54 -1.02 11.16 -13.67
N ILE A 55 -2.08 10.65 -13.05
CA ILE A 55 -1.96 9.68 -11.95
C ILE A 55 -1.79 8.28 -12.55
N GLU A 56 -0.82 7.54 -12.05
CA GLU A 56 -0.50 6.19 -12.51
C GLU A 56 -0.49 5.20 -11.33
N THR A 57 -0.87 3.96 -11.64
CA THR A 57 -0.63 2.80 -10.77
C THR A 57 0.28 1.81 -11.47
N PHE A 58 1.26 1.30 -10.73
CA PHE A 58 2.12 0.20 -11.18
C PHE A 58 1.67 -1.14 -10.62
N VAL A 59 0.55 -1.18 -9.90
CA VAL A 59 0.03 -2.37 -9.23
C VAL A 59 -1.00 -3.04 -10.13
N PRO A 60 -0.67 -4.15 -10.83
CA PRO A 60 -1.63 -4.85 -11.65
C PRO A 60 -2.67 -5.57 -10.81
N LYS A 61 -3.86 -5.73 -11.39
CA LYS A 61 -4.95 -6.49 -10.76
C LYS A 61 -4.51 -7.93 -10.51
N GLY A 62 -4.73 -8.42 -9.28
CA GLY A 62 -4.42 -9.79 -8.91
C GLY A 62 -2.94 -10.07 -8.64
N ILE A 63 -2.13 -9.02 -8.42
CA ILE A 63 -0.73 -9.20 -8.01
C ILE A 63 -0.59 -9.83 -6.63
N LEU A 64 -1.51 -9.57 -5.70
CA LEU A 64 -1.46 -10.16 -4.36
C LEU A 64 -1.98 -11.60 -4.40
N ASN A 65 -1.10 -12.56 -4.13
CA ASN A 65 -1.46 -13.97 -3.98
C ASN A 65 -2.02 -14.25 -2.57
N ALA A 66 -1.31 -13.78 -1.54
CA ALA A 66 -1.65 -14.00 -0.15
C ALA A 66 -1.01 -12.93 0.75
N TYR A 67 -1.51 -12.81 1.98
CA TYR A 67 -0.88 -12.03 3.04
C TYR A 67 -1.11 -12.67 4.41
N TYR A 68 -0.19 -12.43 5.34
CA TYR A 68 -0.27 -12.96 6.70
C TYR A 68 0.45 -12.05 7.68
N PHE A 69 -0.03 -12.04 8.92
CA PHE A 69 0.58 -11.30 10.01
C PHE A 69 1.35 -12.26 10.92
N VAL A 70 2.60 -11.91 11.24
CA VAL A 70 3.46 -12.65 12.17
C VAL A 70 4.05 -11.62 13.12
N ASP A 71 3.61 -11.66 14.38
CA ASP A 71 3.91 -10.61 15.37
C ASP A 71 3.58 -9.20 14.82
N THR A 72 4.56 -8.32 14.70
CA THR A 72 4.44 -6.97 14.12
C THR A 72 4.82 -6.92 12.64
N ALA A 73 5.10 -8.05 12.01
CA ALA A 73 5.42 -8.12 10.59
C ALA A 73 4.19 -8.43 9.75
N LEU A 74 4.04 -7.71 8.64
CA LEU A 74 3.16 -8.12 7.55
C LEU A 74 3.99 -8.81 6.48
N ILE A 75 3.56 -9.98 6.05
CA ILE A 75 4.19 -10.70 4.96
C ILE A 75 3.19 -10.74 3.81
N ILE A 76 3.65 -10.31 2.63
CA ILE A 76 2.85 -10.31 1.40
C ILE A 76 3.51 -11.21 0.37
N ASP A 77 2.70 -12.00 -0.33
CA ASP A 77 3.14 -12.80 -1.47
C ASP A 77 2.64 -12.15 -2.76
N LEU A 78 3.56 -11.76 -3.62
CA LEU A 78 3.30 -11.06 -4.86
C LEU A 78 3.59 -11.95 -6.07
N SER A 79 2.67 -11.95 -7.03
CA SER A 79 2.88 -12.67 -8.28
C SER A 79 3.80 -11.92 -9.23
N SER A 80 4.80 -12.61 -9.76
CA SER A 80 5.69 -12.04 -10.80
C SER A 80 5.02 -11.96 -12.17
N LYS A 81 3.96 -12.74 -12.41
CA LYS A 81 3.40 -13.03 -13.75
C LYS A 81 3.06 -11.79 -14.57
N SER A 82 2.51 -10.76 -13.95
CA SER A 82 2.08 -9.52 -14.61
C SER A 82 3.16 -8.43 -14.67
N ILE A 83 4.32 -8.65 -14.07
CA ILE A 83 5.35 -7.62 -13.87
C ILE A 83 6.75 -8.02 -14.39
N GLN A 84 6.90 -9.22 -14.98
CA GLN A 84 8.19 -9.71 -15.51
C GLN A 84 8.88 -8.74 -16.47
N ASN A 85 8.09 -7.97 -17.23
CA ASN A 85 8.60 -7.03 -18.23
C ASN A 85 8.77 -5.60 -17.69
N TYR A 86 8.60 -5.35 -16.39
CA TYR A 86 8.77 -4.02 -15.82
C TYR A 86 10.21 -3.53 -16.01
N SER A 87 10.39 -2.23 -16.27
CA SER A 87 11.71 -1.60 -16.13
C SER A 87 12.09 -1.53 -14.66
N ILE A 88 13.37 -1.25 -14.37
CA ILE A 88 13.85 -1.01 -13.01
C ILE A 88 13.02 0.08 -12.33
N ASP A 89 12.79 1.21 -13.01
CA ASP A 89 12.02 2.32 -12.43
C ASP A 89 10.58 1.92 -12.09
N ARG A 90 9.93 1.12 -12.94
CA ARG A 90 8.57 0.62 -12.67
C ARG A 90 8.53 -0.37 -11.52
N GLU A 91 9.54 -1.23 -11.40
CA GLU A 91 9.69 -2.15 -10.27
C GLU A 91 9.83 -1.38 -8.96
N VAL A 92 10.70 -0.36 -8.94
CA VAL A 92 10.89 0.52 -7.77
C VAL A 92 9.58 1.21 -7.41
N MET A 93 8.89 1.83 -8.38
CA MET A 93 7.64 2.54 -8.11
C MET A 93 6.50 1.62 -7.68
N LEU A 94 6.43 0.39 -8.21
CA LEU A 94 5.52 -0.64 -7.74
C LEU A 94 5.74 -0.94 -6.25
N VAL A 95 6.99 -1.24 -5.86
CA VAL A 95 7.31 -1.57 -4.48
C VAL A 95 7.02 -0.40 -3.55
N LEU A 96 7.41 0.83 -3.94
CA LEU A 96 7.11 2.02 -3.14
C LEU A 96 5.62 2.27 -2.96
N GLN A 97 4.81 2.18 -4.03
CA GLN A 97 3.34 2.32 -3.92
C GLN A 97 2.75 1.31 -2.93
N ILE A 98 3.19 0.05 -3.00
CA ILE A 98 2.71 -1.00 -2.09
C ILE A 98 3.13 -0.68 -0.65
N LEU A 99 4.41 -0.41 -0.39
CA LEU A 99 4.93 -0.19 0.96
C LEU A 99 4.28 1.02 1.64
N TYR A 100 4.22 2.16 0.95
CA TYR A 100 3.58 3.36 1.50
C TYR A 100 2.11 3.12 1.78
N SER A 101 1.38 2.50 0.86
CA SER A 101 -0.06 2.24 1.05
C SER A 101 -0.32 1.27 2.22
N LEU A 102 0.53 0.27 2.40
CA LEU A 102 0.40 -0.67 3.52
C LEU A 102 0.76 -0.03 4.86
N PHE A 103 1.86 0.72 4.95
CA PHE A 103 2.26 1.35 6.20
C PHE A 103 1.31 2.46 6.66
N GLU A 104 0.66 3.15 5.73
CA GLU A 104 -0.34 4.17 6.00
C GLU A 104 -1.63 3.57 6.57
N ASN A 105 -2.04 2.40 6.07
CA ASN A 105 -3.37 1.86 6.34
C ASN A 105 -3.42 0.67 7.30
N ILE A 106 -2.30 -0.01 7.51
CA ILE A 106 -2.24 -1.17 8.38
C ILE A 106 -1.60 -0.78 9.70
N ASN A 107 -2.42 -0.76 10.75
CA ASN A 107 -1.98 -0.44 12.10
C ASN A 107 -1.26 -1.62 12.76
N GLY A 108 -0.27 -1.31 13.61
CA GLY A 108 0.45 -2.31 14.42
C GLY A 108 1.58 -3.04 13.71
N ILE A 109 1.78 -2.81 12.40
CA ILE A 109 2.94 -3.34 11.68
C ILE A 109 4.15 -2.42 11.78
N ASP A 110 5.34 -3.00 11.93
CA ASP A 110 6.61 -2.28 11.97
C ASP A 110 7.54 -2.65 10.80
N ARG A 111 7.21 -3.70 10.05
CA ARG A 111 7.97 -4.14 8.88
C ARG A 111 7.12 -4.94 7.90
N ILE A 112 7.54 -4.97 6.64
CA ILE A 112 6.92 -5.75 5.57
C ILE A 112 7.96 -6.70 4.96
N TYR A 113 7.64 -7.98 4.85
CA TYR A 113 8.39 -8.94 4.03
C TYR A 113 7.64 -9.20 2.71
N ILE A 114 8.39 -9.39 1.63
CA ILE A 114 7.84 -9.70 0.31
C ILE A 114 8.31 -11.09 -0.11
N LEU A 115 7.35 -11.97 -0.37
CA LEU A 115 7.57 -13.21 -1.11
C LEU A 115 7.20 -13.00 -2.59
N VAL A 116 7.79 -13.82 -3.45
CA VAL A 116 7.53 -13.83 -4.89
C VAL A 116 7.08 -15.22 -5.29
N ASP A 117 5.85 -15.31 -5.80
CA ASP A 117 5.22 -16.57 -6.20
C ASP A 117 5.34 -17.68 -5.12
N GLY A 118 5.23 -17.29 -3.84
CA GLY A 118 5.30 -18.17 -2.67
C GLY A 118 6.70 -18.44 -2.12
N GLU A 119 7.75 -17.87 -2.72
CA GLU A 119 9.15 -18.10 -2.31
C GLU A 119 9.82 -16.82 -1.77
N GLN A 120 10.75 -17.00 -0.83
CA GLN A 120 11.65 -15.93 -0.39
C GLN A 120 12.76 -15.79 -1.42
N THR A 121 12.90 -14.61 -2.01
CA THR A 121 13.91 -14.33 -3.03
C THR A 121 14.81 -13.17 -2.61
N ASP A 122 15.97 -13.07 -3.26
CA ASP A 122 16.88 -11.94 -3.04
C ASP A 122 16.44 -10.69 -3.78
N ILE A 123 15.97 -10.86 -5.02
CA ILE A 123 15.52 -9.81 -5.92
C ILE A 123 14.06 -10.04 -6.27
N PHE A 124 13.28 -8.95 -6.32
CA PHE A 124 11.88 -9.03 -6.68
C PHE A 124 11.69 -9.46 -8.15
N ILE A 125 12.10 -8.62 -9.11
CA ILE A 125 12.05 -8.93 -10.55
C ILE A 125 13.37 -8.60 -11.24
N LYS A 126 13.95 -7.42 -11.00
CA LYS A 126 15.18 -6.97 -11.67
C LYS A 126 16.22 -6.40 -10.73
N SER A 127 15.82 -5.61 -9.75
CA SER A 127 16.75 -4.74 -9.03
C SER A 127 16.43 -4.54 -7.54
N VAL A 128 15.16 -4.63 -7.15
CA VAL A 128 14.78 -4.36 -5.76
C VAL A 128 15.13 -5.57 -4.92
N ASN A 129 16.00 -5.39 -3.92
CA ASN A 129 16.31 -6.44 -2.96
C ASN A 129 15.14 -6.63 -1.98
N VAL A 130 14.59 -7.84 -1.94
CA VAL A 130 13.46 -8.24 -1.09
C VAL A 130 13.81 -9.34 -0.10
N TYR A 131 15.10 -9.70 0.01
CA TYR A 131 15.58 -10.70 0.97
C TYR A 131 15.25 -10.30 2.40
N PHE A 132 15.44 -9.02 2.70
CA PHE A 132 15.18 -8.44 4.01
C PHE A 132 13.82 -7.76 4.05
N SER A 133 13.28 -7.63 5.25
CA SER A 133 12.08 -6.81 5.47
C SER A 133 12.35 -5.34 5.18
N PHE A 134 11.32 -4.66 4.73
CA PHE A 134 11.23 -3.21 4.67
C PHE A 134 10.75 -2.68 6.03
N PRO A 135 11.57 -1.95 6.80
CA PRO A 135 11.17 -1.41 8.09
C PRO A 135 10.36 -0.11 7.93
N LYS A 136 9.26 0.03 8.69
CA LYS A 136 8.31 1.15 8.59
C LYS A 136 8.98 2.52 8.71
N GLU A 137 9.99 2.63 9.57
CA GLU A 137 10.71 3.88 9.85
C GLU A 137 11.31 4.59 8.63
N LEU A 138 11.60 3.85 7.55
CA LEU A 138 12.11 4.42 6.30
C LEU A 138 11.01 5.00 5.40
N TYR A 139 9.75 4.68 5.69
CA TYR A 139 8.57 5.02 4.88
C TYR A 139 7.59 5.92 5.64
N VAL A 140 8.00 6.46 6.79
CA VAL A 140 7.19 7.42 7.54
C VAL A 140 7.13 8.75 6.78
N LYS A 141 5.93 9.28 6.61
CA LYS A 141 5.67 10.61 6.06
C LYS A 141 6.43 11.64 6.91
N LYS A 142 7.52 12.21 6.39
CA LYS A 142 8.27 13.26 7.09
C LYS A 142 7.46 14.55 7.01
N GLY A 143 6.78 14.94 8.11
CA GLY A 143 6.19 16.27 8.24
C GLY A 143 4.72 16.36 8.68
N GLU A 144 4.26 15.47 9.58
CA GLU A 144 3.07 15.72 10.40
C GLU A 144 3.46 15.96 11.86
#